data_AF-A0A2R6J746-F1
#
_entry.id   AF-A0A2R6J746-F1
#
_cell.length_a   1.000
_cell.length_b   1.000
_cell.length_c   1.000
_cell.angle_alpha   90.00
_cell.angle_beta   90.00
_cell.angle_gamma   90.00
#
_symmetry.space_group_name_H-M   'P 1'
#
loop_
_entity.id
_entity.type
_entity.pdbx_description
1 polymer ?
#
loop_
_entity_poly.entity_id
_entity_poly.type
_entity_poly.pdbx_seq_one_letter_code
_entity_poly.pdbx_strand_id
1 'polypeptide(L)'
;YDRVLDDDRLAGYFEGVAMGDLRAHQVAFVSAVTGGPAEYTGEDMRTAHAHLDVDDGDFDAVADHLEIALRENGLRGEHVAAIMREVAALRDPIVGR
;
A
#
# COMPACT_ATOMS: atom_id res chain seq x y z
N TYR A 1 5.95 -4.04 -5.84
CA TYR A 1 6.70 -2.79 -6.06
C TYR A 1 7.14 -2.62 -7.49
N ASP A 2 7.58 -3.67 -8.19
CA ASP A 2 8.05 -3.53 -9.58
C ASP A 2 7.01 -2.82 -10.48
N ARG A 3 5.73 -3.23 -10.44
CA ARG A 3 4.63 -2.52 -11.13
C ARG A 3 4.43 -1.06 -10.71
N VAL A 4 4.68 -0.73 -9.44
CA VAL A 4 4.53 0.63 -8.92
C VAL A 4 5.68 1.51 -9.42
N LEU A 5 6.89 0.95 -9.50
CA LEU A 5 8.07 1.64 -10.01
C LEU A 5 8.06 1.78 -11.54
N ASP A 6 7.33 0.91 -12.24
CA ASP A 6 7.11 0.96 -13.69
C ASP A 6 5.89 1.81 -14.09
N ASP A 7 5.13 2.36 -13.13
CA ASP A 7 3.97 3.23 -13.38
C ASP A 7 4.40 4.70 -13.35
N ASP A 8 4.36 5.38 -14.49
CA ASP A 8 4.79 6.78 -14.64
C ASP A 8 4.05 7.75 -13.70
N ARG A 9 2.84 7.40 -13.24
CA ARG A 9 2.10 8.20 -12.26
C ARG A 9 2.69 8.09 -10.86
N LEU A 10 3.21 6.92 -10.53
CA LEU A 10 3.60 6.57 -9.16
C LEU A 10 5.10 6.67 -8.93
N ALA A 11 5.92 6.38 -9.94
CA ALA A 11 7.37 6.24 -9.81
C ALA A 11 8.04 7.43 -9.10
N GLY A 12 7.57 8.65 -9.39
CA GLY A 12 8.08 9.89 -8.79
C GLY A 12 7.97 9.94 -7.26
N TYR A 13 6.93 9.35 -6.66
CA TYR A 13 6.76 9.31 -5.19
C TYR A 13 7.81 8.44 -4.50
N PHE A 14 8.43 7.51 -5.24
CA PHE A 14 9.40 6.55 -4.69
C PHE A 14 10.86 6.91 -5.01
N GLU A 15 11.11 8.06 -5.64
CA GLU A 15 12.46 8.55 -5.89
C GLU A 15 13.21 8.80 -4.57
N GLY A 16 14.40 8.20 -4.43
CA GLY A 16 15.21 8.33 -3.22
C GLY A 16 14.71 7.51 -2.02
N VAL A 17 13.61 6.76 -2.16
CA VAL A 17 13.09 5.89 -1.11
C VAL A 17 13.94 4.62 -0.98
N ALA A 18 14.29 4.28 0.26
CA ALA A 18 14.98 3.02 0.57
C ALA A 18 14.03 1.82 0.38
N MET A 19 13.99 1.28 -0.85
CA MET A 19 13.04 0.22 -1.22
C MET A 19 13.14 -1.06 -0.38
N GLY A 20 14.30 -1.35 0.21
CA GLY A 20 14.47 -2.48 1.14
C GLY A 20 13.61 -2.30 2.40
N ASP A 21 13.70 -1.12 3.01
CA ASP A 21 12.94 -0.78 4.23
C ASP A 21 11.45 -0.68 3.92
N LEU A 22 11.09 -0.07 2.79
CA LEU A 22 9.70 0.02 2.34
C LEU A 22 9.07 -1.36 2.10
N ARG A 23 9.82 -2.30 1.51
CA ARG A 23 9.35 -3.69 1.33
C ARG A 23 9.11 -4.37 2.67
N ALA A 24 10.03 -4.23 3.62
CA ALA A 24 9.88 -4.80 4.96
C ALA A 24 8.65 -4.22 5.70
N HIS A 25 8.46 -2.90 5.58
CA HIS A 25 7.32 -2.19 6.14
C HIS A 25 5.99 -2.64 5.53
N GLN A 26 5.92 -2.78 4.19
CA GLN A 26 4.72 -3.30 3.51
C GLN A 26 4.38 -4.72 3.96
N VAL A 27 5.38 -5.59 4.15
CA VAL A 27 5.17 -6.95 4.66
C VAL A 27 4.59 -6.93 6.06
N ALA A 28 5.13 -6.07 6.95
CA ALA A 28 4.60 -5.90 8.30
C ALA A 28 3.15 -5.39 8.28
N PHE A 29 2.86 -4.38 7.46
CA PHE A 29 1.51 -3.85 7.27
C PHE A 29 0.52 -4.92 6.78
N VAL A 30 0.83 -5.62 5.68
CA VAL A 30 -0.02 -6.68 5.13
C VAL A 30 -0.23 -7.81 6.14
N SER A 31 0.81 -8.15 6.91
CA SER A 31 0.70 -9.15 7.99
C SER A 31 -0.24 -8.70 9.11
N ALA A 32 -0.20 -7.42 9.50
CA ALA A 32 -1.08 -6.86 10.52
C ALA A 32 -2.55 -6.89 10.07
N VAL A 33 -2.84 -6.40 8.86
CA VAL A 33 -4.23 -6.31 8.33
C VAL A 33 -4.84 -7.68 8.01
N THR A 34 -4.02 -8.72 7.82
CA THR A 34 -4.51 -10.10 7.60
C THR A 34 -4.71 -10.89 8.90
N GLY A 35 -4.60 -10.24 10.06
CA GLY A 35 -4.77 -10.89 11.37
C GLY A 35 -3.53 -11.66 11.84
N GLY A 36 -2.36 -11.38 11.27
CA GLY A 36 -1.09 -11.86 11.79
C GLY A 36 -0.71 -11.18 13.11
N PRO A 37 0.27 -11.73 13.85
CA PRO A 37 0.67 -11.23 15.16
C PRO A 37 1.44 -9.89 15.10
N ALA A 38 1.65 -9.33 13.91
CA ALA A 38 2.41 -8.12 13.71
C ALA A 38 1.53 -6.90 14.03
N GLU A 39 1.97 -6.08 14.98
CA GLU A 39 1.43 -4.74 15.15
C GLU A 39 2.14 -3.80 14.19
N TYR A 40 1.39 -2.97 13.48
CA TYR A 40 1.96 -1.88 12.70
C TYR A 40 2.44 -0.78 13.66
N THR A 41 3.76 -0.60 13.78
CA THR A 41 4.39 0.38 14.67
C THR A 41 4.98 1.59 13.92
N GLY A 42 4.70 1.70 12.62
CA GLY A 42 5.16 2.82 11.81
C GLY A 42 4.43 4.13 12.11
N GLU A 43 4.85 5.21 11.45
CA GLU A 43 4.10 6.46 11.43
C GLU A 43 2.66 6.18 10.97
N ASP A 44 1.70 6.89 11.56
CA ASP A 44 0.33 6.78 11.11
C ASP A 44 0.23 7.19 9.62
N MET A 45 -0.72 6.61 8.92
CA MET A 45 -0.83 6.77 7.46
C MET A 45 -0.99 8.23 7.02
N ARG A 46 -1.54 9.11 7.88
CA ARG A 46 -1.62 10.53 7.56
C ARG A 46 -0.26 11.19 7.65
N THR A 47 0.43 11.03 8.77
CA THR A 47 1.77 11.63 8.96
C THR A 47 2.76 11.13 7.90
N ALA A 48 2.75 9.82 7.63
CA ALA A 48 3.64 9.20 6.65
C ALA A 48 3.44 9.75 5.22
N HIS A 49 2.22 10.16 4.85
CA HIS A 49 1.91 10.63 3.49
C HIS A 49 1.66 12.15 3.41
N ALA A 50 1.65 12.88 4.52
CA ALA A 50 1.32 14.31 4.55
C ALA A 50 2.25 15.22 3.72
N HIS A 51 3.46 14.75 3.41
CA HIS A 51 4.43 15.46 2.57
C HIS A 51 4.29 15.14 1.08
N LEU A 52 3.36 14.25 0.72
CA LEU A 52 3.06 13.84 -0.64
C LEU A 52 1.72 14.44 -1.07
N ASP A 53 1.63 14.86 -2.32
CA ASP A 53 0.37 15.30 -2.94
C ASP A 53 -0.31 14.09 -3.59
N VAL A 54 -0.81 13.17 -2.77
CA VAL A 54 -1.46 11.93 -3.22
C VAL A 54 -2.94 12.19 -3.44
N ASP A 55 -3.42 11.97 -4.67
CA ASP A 55 -4.83 12.05 -4.99
C ASP A 55 -5.53 10.67 -4.99
N ASP A 56 -6.84 10.65 -5.26
CA ASP A 56 -7.60 9.39 -5.34
C ASP A 56 -7.09 8.46 -6.44
N GLY A 57 -6.63 9.01 -7.57
CA GLY A 57 -6.14 8.26 -8.71
C GLY A 57 -4.80 7.60 -8.44
N ASP A 58 -3.91 8.25 -7.69
CA ASP A 58 -2.66 7.67 -7.21
C ASP A 58 -2.93 6.54 -6.22
N PHE A 59 -3.85 6.76 -5.28
CA PHE A 59 -4.27 5.73 -4.34
C PHE A 59 -4.85 4.50 -5.07
N ASP A 60 -5.75 4.72 -6.01
CA ASP A 60 -6.37 3.67 -6.81
C ASP A 60 -5.31 2.88 -7.59
N ALA A 61 -4.33 3.56 -8.18
CA ALA A 61 -3.25 2.91 -8.90
C ALA A 61 -2.43 1.96 -8.01
N VAL A 62 -2.05 2.40 -6.81
CA VAL A 62 -1.33 1.53 -5.86
C VAL A 62 -2.20 0.36 -5.42
N ALA A 63 -3.47 0.60 -5.13
CA ALA A 63 -4.43 -0.43 -4.73
C ALA A 63 -4.63 -1.49 -5.83
N ASP A 64 -4.77 -1.08 -7.08
CA ASP A 64 -4.89 -1.97 -8.24
C ASP A 64 -3.63 -2.83 -8.42
N HIS A 65 -2.44 -2.23 -8.34
CA HIS A 65 -1.18 -2.96 -8.43
C HIS A 65 -1.03 -4.00 -7.30
N LEU A 66 -1.49 -3.66 -6.10
CA LEU A 66 -1.53 -4.59 -4.97
C LEU A 66 -2.52 -5.73 -5.23
N GLU A 67 -3.74 -5.44 -5.66
CA GLU A 67 -4.74 -6.47 -5.96
C GLU A 67 -4.23 -7.47 -7.02
N ILE A 68 -3.65 -6.95 -8.11
CA ILE A 68 -3.04 -7.79 -9.17
C ILE A 68 -1.94 -8.68 -8.56
N ALA A 69 -1.04 -8.11 -7.76
CA ALA A 69 0.04 -8.87 -7.14
C ALA A 69 -0.49 -9.96 -6.20
N LEU A 70 -1.51 -9.69 -5.39
CA LEU A 70 -2.11 -10.69 -4.50
C LEU A 70 -2.72 -11.85 -5.30
N ARG A 71 -3.46 -11.55 -6.37
CA ARG A 71 -4.09 -12.56 -7.24
C ARG A 71 -3.06 -13.42 -7.96
N GLU A 72 -2.02 -12.82 -8.51
CA GLU A 72 -0.95 -13.55 -9.20
C GLU A 72 -0.13 -14.45 -8.27
N ASN A 73 -0.02 -14.07 -6.99
CA ASN A 73 0.61 -14.90 -5.96
C ASN A 73 -0.34 -15.97 -5.39
N GLY A 74 -1.49 -16.20 -6.03
CA GLY A 74 -2.37 -17.33 -5.76
C GLY A 74 -3.33 -17.14 -4.59
N LEU A 75 -3.50 -15.92 -4.07
CA LEU A 75 -4.51 -15.67 -3.05
C LEU A 75 -5.91 -15.84 -3.64
N ARG A 76 -6.78 -16.54 -2.89
CA ARG A 76 -8.19 -16.68 -3.25
C ARG A 76 -8.90 -15.33 -3.17
N GLY A 77 -9.92 -15.14 -4.02
CA GLY A 77 -10.66 -13.88 -4.13
C GLY A 77 -11.25 -13.38 -2.81
N GLU A 78 -11.64 -14.27 -1.90
CA GLU A 78 -12.11 -13.90 -0.56
C GLU A 78 -11.03 -13.22 0.30
N HIS A 79 -9.78 -13.70 0.23
CA HIS A 79 -8.65 -13.13 0.97
C HIS A 79 -8.18 -11.84 0.32
N VAL A 80 -8.15 -11.79 -1.01
CA VAL A 80 -7.87 -10.54 -1.75
C VAL A 80 -8.88 -9.47 -1.35
N ALA A 81 -10.18 -9.79 -1.40
CA ALA A 81 -11.22 -8.84 -1.02
C ALA A 81 -11.12 -8.41 0.46
N ALA A 82 -10.69 -9.28 1.36
CA ALA A 82 -10.46 -8.92 2.76
C ALA A 82 -9.32 -7.91 2.90
N ILE A 83 -8.16 -8.18 2.29
CA ILE A 83 -7.01 -7.27 2.31
C ILE A 83 -7.36 -5.93 1.68
N MET A 84 -8.03 -5.93 0.52
CA MET A 84 -8.37 -4.69 -0.19
C MET A 84 -9.38 -3.83 0.58
N ARG A 85 -10.23 -4.40 1.44
CA ARG A 85 -11.09 -3.62 2.34
C ARG A 85 -10.29 -2.86 3.39
N GLU A 86 -9.30 -3.50 3.99
CA GLU A 86 -8.42 -2.86 4.97
C GLU A 86 -7.58 -1.76 4.32
N VAL A 87 -7.08 -2.01 3.11
CA VAL A 87 -6.37 -0.99 2.32
C VAL A 87 -7.30 0.19 2.02
N ALA A 88 -8.52 -0.06 1.54
CA ALA A 88 -9.47 1.01 1.22
C ALA A 88 -9.83 1.89 2.43
N ALA A 89 -9.84 1.33 3.65
CA ALA A 89 -10.09 2.08 4.88
C ALA A 89 -8.97 3.11 5.20
N LEU A 90 -7.79 3.00 4.57
CA LEU A 90 -6.69 3.93 4.71
C LEU A 90 -6.70 5.07 3.69
N ARG A 91 -7.69 5.13 2.80
CA ARG A 91 -7.76 6.19 1.79
C ARG A 91 -7.72 7.58 2.42
N ASP A 92 -8.70 7.89 3.27
CA ASP A 92 -8.86 9.23 3.84
C ASP A 92 -7.59 9.76 4.53
N PRO A 93 -6.90 9.00 5.41
CA PRO A 93 -5.65 9.50 5.98
C PRO A 93 -4.54 9.68 4.94
N ILE A 94 -4.46 8.85 3.89
CA ILE A 94 -3.41 8.93 2.86
C ILE A 94 -3.64 10.11 1.90
N VAL A 95 -4.88 10.31 1.42
CA VAL A 95 -5.24 11.40 0.50
C VAL A 95 -5.49 12.74 1.22
N GLY A 96 -5.25 12.80 2.53
CA GLY A 96 -5.29 14.03 3.31
C GLY A 96 -6.70 14.57 3.62
N ARG A 97 -7.73 13.73 3.70
CA ARG A 97 -9.13 14.12 4.03
C ARG A 97 -9.46 14.06 5.51
#